data_AF-A0A9P6QKB7-F1
#
_entry.id   AF-A0A9P6QKB7-F1
#
_cell.length_a   1.000
_cell.length_b   1.000
_cell.length_c   1.000
_cell.angle_alpha   90.00
_cell.angle_beta   90.00
_cell.angle_gamma   90.00
#
_symmetry.space_group_name_H-M   'P 1'
#
loop_
_entity.id
_entity.type
_entity.pdbx_description
1 polymer ?
#
loop_
_entity_poly.entity_id
_entity_poly.type
_entity_poly.pdbx_seq_one_letter_code
_entity_poly.pdbx_strand_id
1 'polypeptide(L)'
;MKSTTATSLSSSRSSRSKKRSRFKHTLTSLAEKLFKDRPDLYKDDNHKPEMAIALTDFEALCGFKPLDEISAALDHWPEFWALVGDQAAHEFQEAIKRSQAIEGIKGIKEGRQALKALFKTMMFADSAKVKLELDRLVARLESTGQQYSEGSFEELLLRAHSQFPGDVGVFSFFFLNYIVLQPGQAVFLAANEPHAYLSG
;
A
#
# COMPACT_ATOMS: atom_id res chain seq x y z
N MET A 1 -53.28 -60.03 15.30
CA MET A 1 -53.20 -59.66 13.87
C MET A 1 -52.96 -58.16 13.83
N LYS A 2 -51.83 -57.55 13.41
CA LYS A 2 -50.70 -57.85 12.51
C LYS A 2 -49.44 -57.25 13.21
N SER A 3 -48.33 -57.96 13.39
CA SER A 3 -47.25 -58.25 12.42
C SER A 3 -46.50 -57.00 11.92
N THR A 4 -45.27 -56.81 12.44
CA THR A 4 -44.00 -56.50 11.71
C THR A 4 -43.95 -55.13 10.99
N THR A 5 -42.95 -54.26 11.15
CA THR A 5 -41.55 -54.48 10.76
C THR A 5 -40.70 -53.29 11.25
N ALA A 6 -39.52 -53.57 11.81
CA ALA A 6 -38.45 -52.60 12.00
C ALA A 6 -37.72 -52.40 10.67
N THR A 7 -37.56 -51.15 10.23
CA THR A 7 -36.74 -50.81 9.05
C THR A 7 -35.55 -49.97 9.50
N SER A 8 -34.39 -50.61 9.49
CA SER A 8 -33.08 -49.96 9.49
C SER A 8 -32.92 -49.09 8.25
N LEU A 9 -32.59 -47.81 8.42
CA LEU A 9 -32.10 -46.96 7.35
C LEU A 9 -30.66 -46.55 7.65
N SER A 10 -29.80 -47.15 6.85
CA SER A 10 -28.37 -46.96 6.70
C SER A 10 -27.96 -45.50 6.48
N SER A 11 -26.74 -45.20 6.91
CA SER A 11 -26.01 -43.96 6.70
C SER A 11 -26.12 -43.40 5.28
N SER A 12 -26.46 -42.11 5.17
CA SER A 12 -25.94 -41.27 4.10
C SER A 12 -25.29 -40.04 4.72
N ARG A 13 -23.95 -40.04 4.80
CA ARG A 13 -23.19 -38.81 4.98
C ARG A 13 -23.51 -37.94 3.76
N SER A 14 -24.35 -36.93 3.97
CA SER A 14 -24.57 -35.86 3.00
C SER A 14 -23.21 -35.21 2.71
N SER A 15 -22.71 -35.46 1.50
CA SER A 15 -21.52 -34.83 0.97
C SER A 15 -21.77 -33.33 0.88
N ARG A 16 -20.87 -32.53 1.48
CA ARG A 16 -20.84 -31.08 1.33
C ARG A 16 -20.67 -30.73 -0.15
N SER A 17 -21.79 -30.56 -0.85
CA SER A 17 -21.80 -30.15 -2.26
C SER A 17 -21.76 -28.62 -2.34
N LYS A 18 -20.55 -28.15 -2.68
CA LYS A 18 -20.20 -26.88 -3.34
C LYS A 18 -21.37 -25.96 -3.70
N LYS A 19 -21.55 -24.91 -2.90
CA LYS A 19 -21.89 -23.57 -3.42
C LYS A 19 -21.10 -22.53 -2.63
N ARG A 20 -19.81 -22.37 -2.97
CA ARG A 20 -19.13 -21.09 -2.68
C ARG A 20 -19.80 -20.05 -3.56
N SER A 21 -20.48 -19.10 -2.93
CA SER A 21 -21.18 -18.00 -3.57
C SER A 21 -20.26 -17.31 -4.58
N ARG A 22 -20.77 -17.02 -5.78
CA ARG A 22 -20.06 -16.39 -6.91
C ARG A 22 -19.81 -14.89 -6.68
N PHE A 23 -19.38 -14.49 -5.49
CA PHE A 23 -18.70 -13.22 -5.29
C PHE A 23 -17.21 -13.48 -5.54
N LYS A 24 -16.83 -13.58 -6.82
CA LYS A 24 -15.41 -13.45 -7.18
C LYS A 24 -15.01 -12.03 -6.85
N HIS A 25 -14.33 -11.84 -5.73
CA HIS A 25 -13.63 -10.59 -5.46
C HIS A 25 -12.64 -10.38 -6.61
N THR A 26 -12.59 -9.18 -7.16
CA THR A 26 -11.71 -8.81 -8.29
C THR A 26 -10.24 -9.14 -8.02
N LEU A 27 -9.86 -9.21 -6.75
CA LEU A 27 -8.55 -9.63 -6.23
C LEU A 27 -8.25 -11.11 -6.49
N THR A 28 -9.23 -11.99 -6.28
CA THR A 28 -9.09 -13.43 -6.59
C THR A 28 -8.91 -13.64 -8.09
N SER A 29 -9.60 -12.87 -8.95
CA SER A 29 -9.39 -12.96 -10.40
C SER A 29 -8.03 -12.44 -10.87
N LEU A 30 -7.39 -11.54 -10.12
CA LEU A 30 -6.03 -11.10 -10.42
C LEU A 30 -4.99 -12.14 -10.01
N ALA A 31 -5.14 -12.73 -8.82
CA ALA A 31 -4.25 -13.80 -8.35
C ALA A 31 -4.28 -15.02 -9.27
N GLU A 32 -5.47 -15.47 -9.69
CA GLU A 32 -5.65 -16.52 -10.71
C GLU A 32 -4.90 -16.20 -12.02
N LYS A 33 -4.94 -14.93 -12.46
CA LYS A 33 -4.26 -14.50 -13.67
C LYS A 33 -2.74 -14.49 -13.50
N LEU A 34 -2.24 -13.92 -12.40
CA LEU A 34 -0.81 -13.81 -12.12
C LEU A 34 -0.15 -15.18 -11.90
N PHE A 35 -0.83 -16.11 -11.22
CA PHE A 35 -0.42 -17.51 -11.10
C PHE A 35 -0.26 -18.17 -12.47
N LYS A 36 -1.21 -17.94 -13.37
CA LYS A 36 -1.17 -18.48 -14.73
C LYS A 36 -0.05 -17.87 -15.58
N ASP A 37 0.11 -16.55 -15.50
CA ASP A 37 1.05 -15.80 -16.34
C ASP A 37 2.50 -15.93 -15.86
N ARG A 38 2.72 -16.06 -14.53
CA ARG A 38 4.04 -16.06 -13.87
C ARG A 38 4.10 -17.04 -12.67
N PRO A 39 3.98 -18.36 -12.90
CA PRO A 39 3.96 -19.36 -11.82
C PRO A 39 5.29 -19.48 -11.05
N ASP A 40 6.37 -18.92 -11.61
CA ASP A 40 7.67 -18.78 -10.95
C ASP A 40 7.65 -17.77 -9.79
N LEU A 41 6.84 -16.71 -9.92
CA LEU A 41 6.74 -15.63 -8.95
C LEU A 41 5.49 -15.74 -8.07
N TYR A 42 4.37 -16.20 -8.62
CA TYR A 42 3.11 -16.38 -7.91
C TYR A 42 2.87 -17.87 -7.70
N LYS A 43 2.91 -18.31 -6.44
CA LYS A 43 2.91 -19.73 -6.07
C LYS A 43 1.50 -20.34 -5.94
N ASP A 44 0.47 -19.50 -5.85
CA ASP A 44 -0.94 -19.90 -5.77
C ASP A 44 -1.87 -18.86 -6.39
N ASP A 45 -3.14 -19.22 -6.58
CA ASP A 45 -4.19 -18.43 -7.22
C ASP A 45 -5.04 -17.63 -6.23
N ASN A 46 -4.66 -17.58 -4.95
CA ASN A 46 -5.47 -17.00 -3.90
C ASN A 46 -5.10 -15.54 -3.64
N HIS A 47 -6.11 -14.76 -3.26
CA HIS A 47 -5.88 -13.46 -2.64
C HIS A 47 -5.32 -13.64 -1.23
N LYS A 48 -4.37 -12.79 -0.84
CA LYS A 48 -3.65 -12.86 0.43
C LYS A 48 -4.01 -11.65 1.31
N PRO A 49 -5.17 -11.65 1.98
CA PRO A 49 -5.45 -10.64 3.01
C PRO A 49 -4.53 -10.88 4.21
N GLU A 50 -3.96 -9.81 4.76
CA GLU A 50 -3.04 -9.88 5.89
C GLU A 50 -3.61 -9.10 7.08
N MET A 51 -3.25 -9.52 8.29
CA MET A 51 -3.58 -8.81 9.53
C MET A 51 -2.34 -8.85 10.41
N ALA A 52 -1.86 -7.67 10.81
CA ALA A 52 -0.77 -7.54 11.77
C ALA A 52 -1.36 -7.16 13.13
N ILE A 53 -0.89 -7.83 14.19
CA ILE A 53 -1.22 -7.55 15.59
C ILE A 53 0.10 -7.24 16.29
N ALA A 54 0.19 -6.06 16.89
CA ALA A 54 1.39 -5.59 17.56
C ALA A 54 1.57 -6.33 18.89
N LEU A 55 2.74 -6.96 19.09
CA LEU A 55 3.13 -7.58 20.36
C LEU A 55 3.97 -6.63 21.23
N THR A 56 4.66 -5.72 20.56
CA THR A 56 5.52 -4.63 21.00
C THR A 56 5.04 -3.35 20.30
N ASP A 57 5.65 -2.20 20.57
CA ASP A 57 5.45 -1.05 19.70
C ASP A 57 5.91 -1.40 18.28
N PHE A 58 5.00 -1.26 17.32
CA PHE A 58 5.18 -1.71 15.95
C PHE A 58 4.95 -0.57 14.96
N GLU A 59 5.91 -0.34 14.09
CA GLU A 59 5.87 0.74 13.11
C GLU A 59 5.63 0.18 11.70
N ALA A 60 4.74 0.82 10.95
CA ALA A 60 4.45 0.42 9.58
C ALA A 60 4.10 1.61 8.68
N LEU A 61 4.35 1.43 7.38
CA LEU A 61 3.69 2.19 6.32
C LEU A 61 2.43 1.43 5.88
N CYS A 62 1.28 2.11 5.79
CA CYS A 62 0.03 1.46 5.41
C CYS A 62 -0.92 2.41 4.67
N GLY A 63 -1.23 2.06 3.42
CA GLY A 63 -2.20 2.79 2.60
C GLY A 63 -1.72 4.19 2.22
N PHE A 64 -2.37 4.78 1.22
CA PHE A 64 -1.99 6.10 0.75
C PHE A 64 -2.46 7.22 1.69
N LYS A 65 -1.64 8.27 1.82
CA LYS A 65 -2.00 9.54 2.45
C LYS A 65 -3.12 10.25 1.66
N PRO A 66 -3.84 11.19 2.30
CA PRO A 66 -4.71 12.13 1.59
C PRO A 66 -3.99 12.83 0.43
N LEU A 67 -4.69 13.07 -0.68
CA LEU A 67 -4.08 13.61 -1.89
C LEU A 67 -3.53 15.02 -1.71
N ASP A 68 -4.18 15.81 -0.85
CA ASP A 68 -3.75 17.15 -0.43
C ASP A 68 -2.45 17.11 0.37
N GLU A 69 -2.24 16.13 1.25
CA GLU A 69 -0.96 15.95 1.94
C GLU A 69 0.17 15.63 0.97
N ILE A 70 -0.08 14.74 -0.01
CA ILE A 70 0.91 14.40 -1.05
C ILE A 70 1.23 15.63 -1.92
N SER A 71 0.20 16.43 -2.25
CA SER A 71 0.38 17.68 -2.99
C SER A 71 1.21 18.69 -2.21
N ALA A 72 0.93 18.86 -0.92
CA ALA A 72 1.69 19.78 -0.06
C ALA A 72 3.14 19.29 0.11
N ALA A 73 3.35 17.98 0.15
CA ALA A 73 4.69 17.40 0.19
C ALA A 73 5.49 17.69 -1.09
N LEU A 74 4.86 17.66 -2.28
CA LEU A 74 5.52 18.08 -3.51
C LEU A 74 6.00 19.54 -3.43
N ASP A 75 5.18 20.43 -2.87
CA ASP A 75 5.54 21.85 -2.73
C ASP A 75 6.66 22.08 -1.69
N HIS A 76 6.69 21.26 -0.63
CA HIS A 76 7.65 21.40 0.46
C HIS A 76 9.01 20.74 0.20
N TRP A 77 9.03 19.65 -0.56
CA TRP A 77 10.21 18.81 -0.75
C TRP A 77 10.74 18.89 -2.19
N PRO A 78 11.72 19.77 -2.48
CA PRO A 78 12.25 19.94 -3.83
C PRO A 78 12.84 18.66 -4.42
N GLU A 79 13.39 17.76 -3.60
CA GLU A 79 13.92 16.47 -4.08
C GLU A 79 12.80 15.52 -4.51
N PHE A 80 11.65 15.56 -3.83
CA PHE A 80 10.48 14.81 -4.23
C PHE A 80 9.92 15.36 -5.55
N TRP A 81 9.80 16.68 -5.68
CA TRP A 81 9.42 17.34 -6.94
C TRP A 81 10.40 16.99 -8.07
N ALA A 82 11.70 17.12 -7.82
CA ALA A 82 12.75 16.85 -8.80
C ALA A 82 12.71 15.39 -9.28
N LEU A 83 12.46 14.44 -8.37
CA LEU A 83 12.34 13.03 -8.70
C LEU A 83 11.20 12.77 -9.70
N VAL A 84 9.99 13.23 -9.40
CA VAL A 84 8.80 13.00 -10.25
C VAL A 84 8.81 13.87 -11.51
N GLY A 85 9.43 15.04 -11.46
CA GLY A 85 9.54 16.00 -12.55
C GLY A 85 8.32 16.93 -12.68
N ASP A 86 8.55 18.09 -13.30
CA ASP A 86 7.57 19.20 -13.40
C ASP A 86 6.24 18.76 -14.00
N GLN A 87 6.29 17.98 -15.09
CA GLN A 87 5.09 17.54 -15.79
C GLN A 87 4.19 16.70 -14.87
N ALA A 88 4.75 15.69 -14.20
CA ALA A 88 3.98 14.79 -13.35
C ALA A 88 3.47 15.49 -12.09
N ALA A 89 4.28 16.37 -11.50
CA ALA A 89 3.90 17.15 -10.33
C ALA A 89 2.72 18.10 -10.64
N HIS A 90 2.83 18.91 -11.71
CA HIS A 90 1.77 19.82 -12.12
C HIS A 90 0.49 19.08 -12.54
N GLU A 91 0.60 18.00 -13.31
CA GLU A 91 -0.56 17.18 -13.69
C GLU A 91 -1.30 16.64 -12.45
N PHE A 92 -0.55 16.18 -11.45
CA PHE A 92 -1.13 15.69 -10.19
C PHE A 92 -1.86 16.79 -9.43
N GLN A 93 -1.22 17.95 -9.24
CA GLN A 93 -1.83 19.08 -8.53
C GLN A 93 -3.11 19.58 -9.21
N GLU A 94 -3.09 19.71 -10.54
CA GLU A 94 -4.27 20.11 -11.31
C GLU A 94 -5.37 19.03 -11.28
N ALA A 95 -5.00 17.75 -11.32
CA ALA A 95 -5.96 16.66 -11.18
C ALA A 95 -6.62 16.62 -9.80
N ILE A 96 -5.91 16.95 -8.73
CA ILE A 96 -6.50 17.03 -7.38
C ILE A 96 -7.53 18.15 -7.31
N LYS A 97 -7.20 19.35 -7.82
CA LYS A 97 -8.15 20.47 -7.87
C LYS A 97 -9.44 20.09 -8.61
N ARG A 98 -9.30 19.43 -9.76
CA ARG A 98 -10.44 18.90 -10.54
C ARG A 98 -11.19 17.81 -9.78
N SER A 99 -10.49 16.89 -9.13
CA SER A 99 -11.07 15.82 -8.32
C SER A 99 -11.92 16.37 -7.17
N GLN A 100 -11.48 17.43 -6.52
CA GLN A 100 -12.19 18.07 -5.40
C GLN A 100 -13.40 18.89 -5.88
N ALA A 101 -13.33 19.45 -7.09
CA ALA A 101 -14.45 20.18 -7.69
C ALA A 101 -15.59 19.27 -8.18
N ILE A 102 -15.33 17.97 -8.38
CA ILE A 102 -16.32 17.00 -8.86
C ILE A 102 -16.81 16.14 -7.69
N GLU A 103 -18.10 16.24 -7.38
CA GLU A 103 -18.70 15.44 -6.31
C GLU A 103 -18.85 13.96 -6.67
N GLY A 104 -18.81 13.12 -5.64
CA GLY A 104 -19.13 11.70 -5.71
C GLY A 104 -18.07 10.85 -6.43
N ILE A 105 -18.52 9.74 -7.02
CA ILE A 105 -17.65 8.67 -7.55
C ILE A 105 -16.71 9.17 -8.65
N LYS A 106 -17.11 10.19 -9.41
CA LYS A 106 -16.29 10.73 -10.50
C LYS A 106 -15.02 11.43 -9.97
N GLY A 107 -15.16 12.29 -8.96
CA GLY A 107 -14.01 12.92 -8.29
C GLY A 107 -13.06 11.86 -7.71
N ILE A 108 -13.60 10.89 -6.96
CA ILE A 108 -12.80 9.80 -6.38
C ILE A 108 -12.00 9.03 -7.45
N LYS A 109 -12.59 8.79 -8.63
CA LYS A 109 -11.90 8.12 -9.74
C LYS A 109 -10.78 8.99 -10.32
N GLU A 110 -11.01 10.29 -10.48
CA GLU A 110 -9.99 11.24 -10.96
C GLU A 110 -8.78 11.27 -10.02
N GLY A 111 -9.02 11.48 -8.72
CA GLY A 111 -7.95 11.50 -7.72
C GLY A 111 -7.16 10.19 -7.67
N ARG A 112 -7.83 9.03 -7.79
CA ARG A 112 -7.17 7.73 -7.85
C ARG A 112 -6.29 7.58 -9.10
N GLN A 113 -6.72 8.10 -10.25
CA GLN A 113 -5.93 8.06 -11.48
C GLN A 113 -4.69 8.94 -11.36
N ALA A 114 -4.85 10.15 -10.80
CA ALA A 114 -3.74 11.07 -10.53
C ALA A 114 -2.70 10.44 -9.59
N LEU A 115 -3.14 9.89 -8.45
CA LEU A 115 -2.27 9.19 -7.51
C LEU A 115 -1.53 8.02 -8.15
N LYS A 116 -2.25 7.20 -8.93
CA LYS A 116 -1.64 6.08 -9.64
C LYS A 116 -0.57 6.55 -10.64
N ALA A 117 -0.83 7.63 -11.37
CA ALA A 117 0.12 8.19 -12.33
C ALA A 117 1.39 8.69 -11.62
N LEU A 118 1.24 9.52 -10.59
CA LEU A 118 2.37 10.07 -9.84
C LEU A 118 3.19 8.97 -9.15
N PHE A 119 2.53 8.04 -8.46
CA PHE A 119 3.20 6.92 -7.78
C PHE A 119 3.94 6.03 -8.79
N LYS A 120 3.35 5.78 -9.97
CA LYS A 120 4.03 5.04 -11.04
C LYS A 120 5.27 5.80 -11.53
N THR A 121 5.18 7.12 -11.75
CA THR A 121 6.33 7.92 -12.16
C THR A 121 7.48 7.79 -11.16
N MET A 122 7.18 7.85 -9.87
CA MET A 122 8.17 7.65 -8.81
C MET A 122 8.77 6.24 -8.83
N MET A 123 7.94 5.19 -8.86
CA MET A 123 8.41 3.79 -8.82
C MET A 123 9.23 3.35 -10.04
N PHE A 124 9.05 4.02 -11.18
CA PHE A 124 9.79 3.75 -12.42
C PHE A 124 10.87 4.80 -12.72
N ALA A 125 11.17 5.70 -11.77
CA ALA A 125 12.25 6.65 -11.92
C ALA A 125 13.60 5.93 -12.06
N ASP A 126 14.53 6.55 -12.80
CA ASP A 126 15.87 6.01 -12.97
C ASP A 126 16.58 5.88 -11.61
N SER A 127 17.25 4.74 -11.39
CA SER A 127 17.91 4.45 -10.11
C SER A 127 19.02 5.44 -9.75
N ALA A 128 19.75 6.00 -10.73
CA ALA A 128 20.76 7.01 -10.45
C ALA A 128 20.11 8.34 -10.07
N LYS A 129 18.98 8.68 -10.70
CA LYS A 129 18.16 9.83 -10.29
C LYS A 129 17.60 9.67 -8.88
N VAL A 130 17.05 8.50 -8.55
CA VAL A 130 16.56 8.20 -7.19
C VAL A 130 17.67 8.42 -6.17
N LYS A 131 18.85 7.82 -6.40
CA LYS A 131 19.99 7.98 -5.50
C LYS A 131 20.40 9.45 -5.37
N LEU A 132 20.51 10.17 -6.49
CA LEU A 132 20.90 11.59 -6.51
C LEU A 132 19.98 12.45 -5.64
N GLU A 133 18.66 12.30 -5.82
CA GLU A 133 17.69 13.12 -5.08
C GLU A 133 17.59 12.70 -3.59
N LEU A 134 17.81 11.42 -3.26
CA LEU A 134 17.92 11.00 -1.85
C LEU A 134 19.17 11.56 -1.18
N ASP A 135 20.33 11.50 -1.84
CA ASP A 135 21.57 12.05 -1.29
C ASP A 135 21.42 13.56 -1.02
N ARG A 136 20.73 14.29 -1.92
CA ARG A 136 20.39 15.72 -1.73
C ARG A 136 19.46 15.96 -0.55
N LEU A 137 18.42 15.13 -0.42
CA LEU A 137 17.46 15.23 0.67
C LEU A 137 18.16 15.08 2.01
N VAL A 138 19.00 14.05 2.14
CA VAL A 138 19.77 13.77 3.35
C VAL A 138 20.73 14.92 3.64
N ALA A 139 21.48 15.37 2.64
CA ALA A 139 22.40 16.51 2.80
C ALA A 139 21.65 17.79 3.25
N ARG A 140 20.45 18.05 2.73
CA ARG A 140 19.61 19.18 3.15
C ARG A 140 19.20 19.05 4.61
N LEU A 141 18.70 17.89 5.03
CA LEU A 141 18.31 17.65 6.43
C LEU A 141 19.50 17.78 7.40
N GLU A 142 20.63 17.14 7.08
CA GLU A 142 21.84 17.20 7.91
C GLU A 142 22.43 18.62 7.99
N SER A 143 22.34 19.40 6.91
CA SER A 143 22.85 20.77 6.87
C SER A 143 22.14 21.73 7.84
N THR A 144 20.92 21.40 8.26
CA THR A 144 20.18 22.21 9.23
C THR A 144 20.78 22.15 10.64
N GLY A 145 21.56 21.09 10.94
CA GLY A 145 22.06 20.81 12.28
C GLY A 145 20.95 20.54 13.31
N GLN A 146 19.71 20.36 12.86
CA GLN A 146 18.56 20.14 13.72
C GLN A 146 18.53 18.69 14.20
N GLN A 147 18.18 18.50 15.48
CA GLN A 147 17.81 17.18 15.98
C GLN A 147 16.32 16.95 15.72
N TYR A 148 16.01 15.83 15.09
CA TYR A 148 14.65 15.41 14.81
C TYR A 148 14.16 14.47 15.91
N SER A 149 12.92 14.65 16.34
CA SER A 149 12.30 13.75 17.32
C SER A 149 12.06 12.38 16.70
N GLU A 150 12.13 11.32 17.51
CA GLU A 150 11.80 9.97 17.07
C GLU A 150 10.39 9.92 16.44
N GLY A 151 10.28 9.31 15.27
CA GLY A 151 9.02 9.23 14.52
C GLY A 151 8.62 10.51 13.79
N SER A 152 9.43 11.59 13.83
CA SER A 152 9.23 12.72 12.93
C SER A 152 9.50 12.28 11.49
N PHE A 153 8.88 12.98 10.53
CA PHE A 153 9.01 12.60 9.14
C PHE A 153 10.46 12.65 8.64
N GLU A 154 11.23 13.65 9.07
CA GLU A 154 12.64 13.80 8.76
C GLU A 154 13.50 12.68 9.35
N GLU A 155 13.25 12.32 10.62
CA GLU A 155 13.92 11.20 11.27
C GLU A 155 13.65 9.89 10.51
N LEU A 156 12.39 9.65 10.15
CA LEU A 156 11.99 8.47 9.39
C LEU A 156 12.70 8.37 8.04
N LEU A 157 12.82 9.49 7.31
CA LEU A 157 13.53 9.54 6.03
C LEU A 157 15.03 9.24 6.18
N LEU A 158 15.68 9.84 7.18
CA LEU A 158 17.10 9.58 7.48
C LEU A 158 17.32 8.12 7.89
N ARG A 159 16.46 7.59 8.77
CA ARG A 159 16.52 6.20 9.22
C ARG A 159 16.30 5.23 8.06
N ALA A 160 15.30 5.47 7.21
CA ALA A 160 15.05 4.63 6.03
C ALA A 160 16.22 4.67 5.03
N HIS A 161 16.77 5.86 4.74
CA HIS A 161 17.93 5.98 3.86
C HIS A 161 19.17 5.28 4.41
N SER A 162 19.41 5.34 5.72
CA SER A 162 20.55 4.68 6.36
C SER A 162 20.53 3.15 6.19
N GLN A 163 19.33 2.54 6.20
CA GLN A 163 19.14 1.10 6.03
C GLN A 163 19.09 0.68 4.55
N PHE A 164 18.51 1.52 3.69
CA PHE A 164 18.32 1.25 2.26
C PHE A 164 18.84 2.42 1.39
N PRO A 165 20.15 2.65 1.32
CA PRO A 165 20.71 3.78 0.59
C PRO A 165 20.39 3.69 -0.91
N GLY A 166 19.79 4.76 -1.45
CA GLY A 166 19.42 4.83 -2.87
C GLY A 166 18.16 4.05 -3.26
N ASP A 167 17.43 3.47 -2.32
CA ASP A 167 16.20 2.73 -2.60
C ASP A 167 15.00 3.67 -2.81
N VAL A 168 14.24 3.43 -3.88
CA VAL A 168 13.04 4.21 -4.22
C VAL A 168 11.94 4.12 -3.14
N GLY A 169 11.96 3.05 -2.33
CA GLY A 169 11.10 2.84 -1.19
C GLY A 169 11.19 3.96 -0.14
N VAL A 170 12.32 4.66 -0.02
CA VAL A 170 12.43 5.83 0.87
C VAL A 170 11.46 6.94 0.45
N PHE A 171 11.26 7.15 -0.86
CA PHE A 171 10.26 8.11 -1.35
C PHE A 171 8.81 7.63 -1.13
N SER A 172 8.58 6.36 -0.77
CA SER A 172 7.22 5.88 -0.45
C SER A 172 6.67 6.49 0.83
N PHE A 173 7.50 7.03 1.73
CA PHE A 173 7.07 7.76 2.92
C PHE A 173 6.24 9.01 2.57
N PHE A 174 6.48 9.64 1.41
CA PHE A 174 5.67 10.76 0.92
C PHE A 174 4.26 10.35 0.47
N PHE A 175 4.07 9.06 0.18
CA PHE A 175 2.81 8.53 -0.32
C PHE A 175 2.02 7.77 0.72
N LEU A 176 2.67 7.13 1.69
CA LEU A 176 2.04 6.17 2.60
C LEU A 176 1.87 6.71 4.01
N ASN A 177 0.81 6.30 4.69
CA ASN A 177 0.62 6.66 6.09
C ASN A 177 1.64 5.91 6.94
N TYR A 178 2.40 6.65 7.75
CA TYR A 178 3.19 6.07 8.83
C TYR A 178 2.28 5.89 10.04
N ILE A 179 2.22 4.67 10.56
CA ILE A 179 1.41 4.30 11.73
C ILE A 179 2.29 3.63 12.78
N VAL A 180 1.97 3.89 14.03
CA VAL A 180 2.54 3.19 15.19
C VAL A 180 1.41 2.46 15.89
N LEU A 181 1.53 1.15 15.98
CA LEU A 181 0.61 0.27 16.70
C LEU A 181 1.21 -0.07 18.06
N GLN A 182 0.47 0.23 19.12
CA GLN A 182 0.80 -0.16 20.48
C GLN A 182 0.46 -1.64 20.71
N PRO A 183 1.08 -2.33 21.69
CA PRO A 183 0.78 -3.72 22.01
C PRO A 183 -0.72 -4.00 22.13
N GLY A 184 -1.19 -5.00 21.38
CA GLY A 184 -2.61 -5.38 21.29
C GLY A 184 -3.42 -4.63 20.23
N GLN A 185 -2.89 -3.58 19.60
CA GLN A 185 -3.50 -2.96 18.43
C GLN A 185 -3.24 -3.80 17.17
N ALA A 186 -4.11 -3.63 16.19
CA ALA A 186 -4.03 -4.39 14.94
C ALA A 186 -4.37 -3.51 13.74
N VAL A 187 -3.78 -3.87 12.59
CA VAL A 187 -4.14 -3.32 11.29
C VAL A 187 -4.52 -4.47 10.36
N PHE A 188 -5.64 -4.29 9.65
CA PHE A 188 -6.03 -5.16 8.55
C PHE A 188 -5.50 -4.56 7.25
N LEU A 189 -4.84 -5.39 6.45
CA LEU A 189 -4.26 -4.99 5.18
C LEU A 189 -5.07 -5.65 4.07
N ALA A 190 -5.89 -4.84 3.40
CA ALA A 190 -6.67 -5.34 2.28
C ALA A 190 -5.72 -5.68 1.11
N ALA A 191 -6.12 -6.63 0.27
CA ALA A 191 -5.29 -6.94 -0.89
C ALA A 191 -5.20 -5.74 -1.84
N ASN A 192 -4.02 -5.52 -2.40
CA ASN A 192 -3.63 -4.36 -3.22
C ASN A 192 -3.51 -3.02 -2.46
N GLU A 193 -3.43 -3.02 -1.13
CA GLU A 193 -2.99 -1.85 -0.37
C GLU A 193 -1.48 -1.92 -0.14
N PRO A 194 -0.69 -0.93 -0.61
CA PRO A 194 0.74 -0.90 -0.34
C PRO A 194 0.99 -0.72 1.16
N HIS A 195 1.89 -1.53 1.69
CA HIS A 195 2.30 -1.50 3.08
C HIS A 195 3.74 -1.99 3.22
N ALA A 196 4.39 -1.57 4.31
CA ALA A 196 5.72 -2.03 4.70
C ALA A 196 5.82 -2.05 6.22
N TYR A 197 6.40 -3.10 6.79
CA TYR A 197 6.70 -3.18 8.22
C TYR A 197 8.10 -2.62 8.46
N LEU A 198 8.23 -1.71 9.42
CA LEU A 198 9.47 -0.94 9.66
C LEU A 198 10.20 -1.44 10.90
N SER A 199 9.49 -1.65 12.01
CA SER A 199 10.03 -2.11 13.29
C SER A 199 8.95 -2.77 14.15
N GLY A 200 9.36 -3.52 15.17
CA GLY A 200 8.49 -4.17 16.16
C GLY A 200 8.81 -5.64 16.40
#